data_AF-A0A8T2C780-F1
#
_entry.id   AF-A0A8T2C780-F1
#
_cell.length_a   1.000
_cell.length_b   1.000
_cell.length_c   1.000
_cell.angle_alpha   90.00
_cell.angle_beta   90.00
_cell.angle_gamma   90.00
#
_symmetry.space_group_name_H-M   'P 1'
#
loop_
_entity.id
_entity.type
_entity.pdbx_description
1 polymer ?
#
loop_
_entity_poly.entity_id
_entity_poly.type
_entity_poly.pdbx_seq_one_letter_code
_entity_poly.pdbx_strand_id
1 'polypeptide(L)'
;MSYRFISILKNLSSITTGSGIQTRSATYMPRPVTVIHGVLTNAVEEVMDAMHVPVYLETYNIKGKNMNHFPREVVDSIRKNKVCLNGRVNNSLCGGSRKELDLFASLVNCFNLNGQPSRYKNVDIVVVIENTKGEYAGREHEVVPGVIQSFQVTMTKFWSDRIAKYAFEYARLSNRKKVTAVHSKGKDEKLADAFFLESCQEVAKMYPSITYNEIGINNCCLQLVEKPEQFDVIVTSNLYGNIIANIAVGIAGAGNNGEIMPGGSFGSEYAIFEQVGPVENHKNPVALLFSSVMMLRHLLLPLFADRLETAMKRAVSEGKCGNSNTTTQEVVEAVIANMD
;
A
#
# COMPACT_ATOMS: atom_id res chain seq x y z
N MET A 1 32.75 13.72 -60.81
CA MET A 1 31.36 13.26 -61.00
C MET A 1 30.94 12.50 -59.74
N SER A 2 30.43 13.14 -58.70
CA SER A 2 29.11 13.78 -58.57
C SER A 2 28.01 12.78 -58.15
N TYR A 3 27.72 12.79 -56.85
CA TYR A 3 26.50 12.39 -56.10
C TYR A 3 25.94 10.96 -56.19
N ARG A 4 26.16 10.18 -55.11
CA ARG A 4 25.17 9.23 -54.55
C ARG A 4 25.12 9.37 -53.02
N PHE A 5 24.74 10.55 -52.57
CA PHE A 5 24.18 10.83 -51.25
C PHE A 5 23.05 11.81 -51.54
N ILE A 6 21.80 11.33 -51.54
CA ILE A 6 20.50 12.05 -51.48
C ILE A 6 19.45 11.06 -52.00
N SER A 7 19.03 10.11 -51.15
CA SER A 7 17.71 9.46 -51.29
C SER A 7 16.97 9.32 -49.96
N ILE A 8 17.59 9.74 -48.85
CA ILE A 8 16.98 9.69 -47.51
C ILE A 8 16.25 11.02 -47.16
N LEU A 9 16.44 12.07 -47.94
CA LEU A 9 15.87 13.41 -47.68
C LEU A 9 14.53 13.70 -48.38
N LYS A 10 13.97 12.79 -49.18
CA LYS A 10 12.67 13.01 -49.87
C LYS A 10 11.43 12.77 -49.00
N ASN A 11 11.57 12.23 -47.79
CA ASN A 11 10.47 12.08 -46.84
C ASN A 11 10.49 13.10 -45.69
N LEU A 12 11.36 14.11 -45.75
CA LEU A 12 11.47 15.17 -44.73
C LEU A 12 10.71 16.45 -45.10
N SER A 13 10.10 16.53 -46.29
CA SER A 13 9.38 17.72 -46.77
C SER A 13 7.86 17.70 -46.52
N SER A 14 7.34 16.78 -45.69
CA SER A 14 5.95 16.84 -45.22
C SER A 14 5.83 17.26 -43.75
N ILE A 15 6.93 17.70 -43.13
CA ILE A 15 6.91 18.26 -41.78
C ILE A 15 6.79 19.77 -41.92
N THR A 16 5.57 20.26 -42.12
CA THR A 16 5.20 21.59 -41.65
C THR A 16 3.70 21.67 -41.40
N THR A 17 3.39 22.27 -40.25
CA THR A 17 2.11 22.86 -39.83
C THR A 17 0.94 21.90 -39.58
N GLY A 18 0.93 21.36 -38.36
CA GLY A 18 -0.27 20.84 -37.70
C GLY A 18 -0.11 20.99 -36.20
N SER A 19 -0.62 22.08 -35.63
CA SER A 19 -0.77 22.30 -34.19
C SER A 19 -1.88 21.41 -33.62
N GLY A 20 -1.72 20.10 -33.74
CA GLY A 20 -2.66 19.11 -33.23
C GLY A 20 -1.96 18.27 -32.17
N ILE A 21 -2.44 18.34 -30.93
CA ILE A 21 -2.16 17.34 -29.91
C ILE A 21 -2.54 15.99 -30.53
N GLN A 22 -1.55 15.15 -30.83
CA GLN A 22 -1.80 13.84 -31.42
C GLN A 22 -2.35 12.94 -30.31
N THR A 23 -3.67 12.97 -30.10
CA THR A 23 -4.37 12.09 -29.17
C THR A 23 -4.25 10.65 -29.68
N ARG A 24 -3.32 9.89 -29.10
CA ARG A 24 -3.26 8.44 -29.32
C ARG A 24 -4.43 7.82 -28.58
N SER A 25 -5.44 7.34 -29.31
CA SER A 25 -6.52 6.54 -28.73
C SER A 25 -5.99 5.16 -28.37
N ALA A 26 -5.67 4.93 -27.09
CA ALA A 26 -5.39 3.61 -26.57
C ALA A 26 -6.71 2.97 -26.13
N THR A 27 -7.15 1.91 -26.83
CA THR A 27 -8.28 1.09 -26.37
C THR A 27 -7.82 0.21 -25.23
N TYR A 28 -8.13 0.60 -24.00
CA TYR A 28 -7.93 -0.27 -22.84
C TYR A 28 -9.10 -1.24 -22.73
N MET A 29 -8.81 -2.55 -22.67
CA MET A 29 -9.82 -3.51 -22.24
C MET A 29 -10.08 -3.28 -20.74
N PRO A 30 -11.33 -3.05 -20.33
CA PRO A 30 -11.64 -2.82 -18.92
C PRO A 30 -11.27 -4.06 -18.10
N ARG A 31 -10.47 -3.86 -17.06
CA ARG A 31 -10.08 -4.95 -16.15
C ARG A 31 -11.10 -5.08 -15.01
N PRO A 32 -11.61 -6.28 -14.72
CA PRO A 32 -12.51 -6.46 -13.59
C PRO A 32 -11.74 -6.34 -12.27
N VAL A 33 -12.32 -5.62 -11.32
CA VAL A 33 -11.81 -5.47 -9.96
C VAL A 33 -12.95 -5.76 -9.00
N THR A 34 -12.72 -6.65 -8.04
CA THR A 34 -13.70 -6.93 -6.99
C THR A 34 -13.74 -5.77 -6.01
N VAL A 35 -14.92 -5.24 -5.71
CA VAL A 35 -15.09 -4.19 -4.70
C VAL A 35 -15.92 -4.72 -3.55
N ILE A 36 -15.40 -4.64 -2.33
CA ILE A 36 -16.19 -4.87 -1.13
C ILE A 36 -16.74 -3.52 -0.70
N HIS A 37 -18.06 -3.34 -0.81
CA HIS A 37 -18.73 -2.08 -0.55
C HIS A 37 -18.53 -1.62 0.90
N GLY A 38 -18.28 -0.33 1.08
CA GLY A 38 -18.16 0.32 2.39
C GLY A 38 -18.69 1.74 2.32
N VAL A 39 -18.66 2.46 3.45
CA VAL A 39 -19.23 3.82 3.52
C VAL A 39 -18.55 4.79 2.54
N LEU A 40 -17.26 4.58 2.26
CA LEU A 40 -16.44 5.45 1.43
C LEU A 40 -16.24 4.94 -0.01
N THR A 41 -16.76 3.77 -0.38
CA THR A 41 -16.52 3.21 -1.73
C THR A 41 -17.22 4.00 -2.82
N ASN A 42 -18.40 4.56 -2.54
CA ASN A 42 -19.13 5.39 -3.51
C ASN A 42 -18.29 6.59 -3.97
N ALA A 43 -17.51 7.19 -3.07
CA ALA A 43 -16.61 8.30 -3.40
C ALA A 43 -15.51 7.87 -4.38
N VAL A 44 -15.03 6.63 -4.27
CA VAL A 44 -14.05 6.07 -5.21
C VAL A 44 -14.70 5.78 -6.56
N GLU A 45 -15.90 5.18 -6.57
CA GLU A 45 -16.65 4.91 -7.80
C GLU A 45 -16.89 6.20 -8.59
N GLU A 46 -17.39 7.26 -7.94
CA GLU A 46 -17.64 8.57 -8.57
C GLU A 46 -16.36 9.19 -9.16
N VAL A 47 -15.26 9.14 -8.42
CA VAL A 47 -13.94 9.63 -8.89
C VAL A 47 -13.43 8.82 -10.09
N MET A 48 -13.55 7.49 -10.03
CA MET A 48 -13.08 6.62 -11.11
C MET A 48 -13.91 6.79 -12.39
N ASP A 49 -15.21 6.98 -12.25
CA ASP A 49 -16.14 7.26 -13.36
C ASP A 49 -15.84 8.61 -14.00
N ALA A 50 -15.61 9.66 -13.20
CA ALA A 50 -15.22 10.99 -13.69
C ALA A 50 -13.89 10.98 -14.45
N MET A 51 -12.97 10.08 -14.07
CA MET A 51 -11.69 9.88 -14.74
C MET A 51 -11.78 9.00 -16.00
N HIS A 52 -12.92 8.35 -16.24
CA HIS A 52 -13.09 7.32 -17.27
C HIS A 52 -12.01 6.23 -17.22
N VAL A 53 -11.71 5.75 -16.01
CA VAL A 53 -10.71 4.69 -15.83
C VAL A 53 -11.20 3.40 -16.49
N PRO A 54 -10.34 2.68 -17.24
CA PRO A 54 -10.70 1.42 -17.89
C PRO A 54 -10.71 0.25 -16.89
N VAL A 55 -11.55 0.34 -15.88
CA VAL A 55 -11.74 -0.67 -14.84
C VAL A 55 -13.23 -0.94 -14.69
N TYR A 56 -13.59 -2.20 -14.58
CA TYR A 56 -14.95 -2.64 -14.28
C TYR A 56 -15.02 -3.04 -12.81
N LEU A 57 -15.82 -2.33 -12.02
CA LEU A 57 -15.96 -2.58 -10.58
C LEU A 57 -17.10 -3.59 -10.34
N GLU A 58 -16.75 -4.78 -9.87
CA GLU A 58 -17.68 -5.83 -9.46
C GLU A 58 -17.96 -5.70 -7.95
N THR A 59 -19.01 -4.97 -7.60
CA THR A 59 -19.29 -4.56 -6.21
C THR A 59 -20.14 -5.58 -5.44
N TYR A 60 -19.67 -5.95 -4.25
CA TYR A 60 -20.33 -6.86 -3.31
C TYR A 60 -20.71 -6.17 -2.01
N ASN A 61 -22.00 -6.24 -1.67
CA ASN A 61 -22.54 -5.73 -0.40
C ASN A 61 -22.56 -6.84 0.66
N ILE A 62 -21.52 -6.89 1.49
CA ILE A 62 -21.44 -7.87 2.59
C ILE A 62 -22.20 -7.31 3.80
N LYS A 63 -23.21 -8.04 4.29
CA LYS A 63 -23.95 -7.71 5.51
C LYS A 63 -23.58 -8.70 6.62
N GLY A 64 -22.94 -8.25 7.70
CA GLY A 64 -22.63 -9.10 8.85
C GLY A 64 -21.63 -8.46 9.81
N LYS A 65 -21.86 -8.62 11.12
CA LYS A 65 -20.89 -8.28 12.18
C LYS A 65 -19.98 -9.48 12.43
N ASN A 66 -18.67 -9.27 12.56
CA ASN A 66 -17.68 -10.28 12.96
C ASN A 66 -17.50 -11.47 12.00
N MET A 67 -17.37 -11.20 10.70
CA MET A 67 -17.01 -12.23 9.73
C MET A 67 -15.49 -12.41 9.68
N ASN A 68 -14.98 -13.54 10.19
CA ASN A 68 -13.55 -13.88 10.10
C ASN A 68 -13.09 -14.23 8.67
N HIS A 69 -14.02 -14.59 7.79
CA HIS A 69 -13.79 -14.97 6.40
C HIS A 69 -14.75 -14.22 5.47
N PHE A 70 -14.32 -13.93 4.25
CA PHE A 70 -15.19 -13.39 3.21
C PHE A 70 -16.20 -14.46 2.77
N PRO A 71 -17.41 -14.05 2.34
CA PRO A 71 -18.33 -14.95 1.67
C PRO A 71 -17.65 -15.63 0.48
N ARG A 72 -18.01 -16.89 0.19
CA ARG A 72 -17.41 -17.66 -0.90
C ARG A 72 -17.49 -16.94 -2.25
N GLU A 73 -18.63 -16.30 -2.53
CA GLU A 73 -18.83 -15.50 -3.75
C GLU A 73 -17.77 -14.40 -3.92
N VAL A 74 -17.41 -13.72 -2.83
CA VAL A 74 -16.38 -12.66 -2.83
C VAL A 74 -15.00 -13.27 -3.03
N VAL A 75 -14.69 -14.39 -2.33
CA VAL A 75 -13.41 -15.09 -2.51
C VAL A 75 -13.25 -15.58 -3.95
N ASP A 76 -14.30 -16.13 -4.55
CA ASP A 76 -14.27 -16.63 -5.93
C ASP A 76 -14.13 -15.50 -6.95
N SER A 77 -14.77 -14.35 -6.71
CA SER A 77 -14.54 -13.14 -7.49
C SER A 77 -13.09 -12.65 -7.37
N ILE A 78 -12.52 -12.60 -6.15
CA ILE A 78 -11.11 -12.25 -5.95
C ILE A 78 -10.19 -13.25 -6.66
N ARG A 79 -10.52 -14.56 -6.63
CA ARG A 79 -9.75 -15.60 -7.32
C ARG A 79 -9.75 -15.42 -8.83
N LYS A 80 -10.88 -14.97 -9.39
CA LYS A 80 -11.08 -14.70 -10.81
C LYS A 80 -10.42 -13.40 -11.26
N ASN A 81 -10.65 -12.31 -10.54
CA ASN A 81 -10.23 -10.96 -10.90
C ASN A 81 -8.81 -10.62 -10.43
N LYS A 82 -8.27 -11.37 -9.46
CA LYS A 82 -6.95 -11.22 -8.82
C LYS A 82 -6.76 -9.94 -7.98
N VAL A 83 -7.57 -8.91 -8.21
CA VAL A 83 -7.46 -7.61 -7.55
C VAL A 83 -8.77 -7.27 -6.83
N CYS A 84 -8.64 -6.79 -5.60
CA CYS A 84 -9.76 -6.37 -4.76
C CYS A 84 -9.51 -4.97 -4.18
N LEU A 85 -10.53 -4.11 -4.19
CA LEU A 85 -10.60 -2.91 -3.37
C LEU A 85 -11.53 -3.16 -2.19
N ASN A 86 -11.02 -3.03 -0.97
CA ASN A 86 -11.79 -3.27 0.25
C ASN A 86 -12.16 -1.94 0.91
N GLY A 87 -13.45 -1.58 0.84
CA GLY A 87 -14.03 -0.39 1.49
C GLY A 87 -14.14 -0.46 3.01
N ARG A 88 -13.79 -1.61 3.61
CA ARG A 88 -13.97 -1.98 5.03
C ARG A 88 -15.43 -1.88 5.51
N VAL A 89 -16.05 -3.04 5.65
CA VAL A 89 -17.44 -3.19 6.13
C VAL A 89 -17.55 -3.07 7.66
N ASN A 90 -16.51 -3.48 8.41
CA ASN A 90 -16.45 -3.44 9.88
C ASN A 90 -14.98 -3.56 10.37
N ASN A 91 -14.70 -3.19 11.62
CA ASN A 91 -13.41 -3.40 12.32
C ASN A 91 -13.01 -4.88 12.48
N SER A 92 -13.85 -5.84 12.06
CA SER A 92 -13.56 -7.26 12.14
C SER A 92 -12.48 -7.63 11.12
N LEU A 93 -11.25 -7.74 11.63
CA LEU A 93 -10.03 -8.18 10.95
C LEU A 93 -10.31 -9.40 10.06
N CYS A 94 -10.18 -9.22 8.75
CA CYS A 94 -10.31 -10.26 7.71
C CYS A 94 -9.15 -11.28 7.72
N GLY A 95 -8.65 -11.65 8.91
CA GLY A 95 -7.47 -12.50 9.09
C GLY A 95 -7.65 -13.92 8.57
N GLY A 96 -8.89 -14.43 8.50
CA GLY A 96 -9.21 -15.70 7.85
C GLY A 96 -9.08 -15.62 6.33
N SER A 97 -9.65 -14.58 5.72
CA SER A 97 -9.55 -14.34 4.27
C SER A 97 -8.12 -14.13 3.79
N ARG A 98 -7.30 -13.40 4.57
CA ARG A 98 -5.87 -13.21 4.27
C ARG A 98 -5.11 -14.53 4.22
N LYS A 99 -5.48 -15.50 5.08
CA LYS A 99 -4.92 -16.85 5.08
C LYS A 99 -5.37 -17.64 3.85
N GLU A 100 -6.67 -17.60 3.54
CA GLU A 100 -7.23 -18.34 2.40
C GLU A 100 -6.64 -17.89 1.05
N LEU A 101 -6.25 -16.61 0.96
CA LEU A 101 -5.66 -15.99 -0.23
C LEU A 101 -4.12 -15.90 -0.20
N ASP A 102 -3.44 -16.49 0.79
CA ASP A 102 -1.98 -16.41 0.97
C ASP A 102 -1.40 -14.97 0.84
N LEU A 103 -2.08 -13.99 1.46
CA LEU A 103 -1.66 -12.58 1.44
C LEU A 103 -0.53 -12.34 2.45
N PHE A 104 0.68 -12.75 2.07
CA PHE A 104 1.86 -12.80 2.93
C PHE A 104 2.50 -11.44 3.24
N ALA A 105 2.27 -10.40 2.43
CA ALA A 105 2.85 -9.08 2.64
C ALA A 105 1.76 -8.05 2.90
N SER A 106 1.88 -7.27 3.98
CA SER A 106 1.05 -6.08 4.22
C SER A 106 1.92 -4.85 4.06
N LEU A 107 1.43 -3.84 3.34
CA LEU A 107 2.17 -2.64 3.02
C LEU A 107 1.37 -1.42 3.45
N VAL A 108 2.05 -0.49 4.14
CA VAL A 108 1.47 0.77 4.61
C VAL A 108 2.37 1.92 4.18
N ASN A 109 1.83 2.84 3.38
CA ASN A 109 2.55 4.02 2.93
C ASN A 109 2.24 5.19 3.86
N CYS A 110 3.23 5.63 4.62
CA CYS A 110 3.12 6.70 5.61
C CYS A 110 3.88 7.92 5.10
N PHE A 111 3.18 8.91 4.57
CA PHE A 111 3.82 10.12 4.03
C PHE A 111 3.09 11.38 4.48
N ASN A 112 3.83 12.49 4.61
CA ASN A 112 3.21 13.78 4.88
C ASN A 112 2.48 14.30 3.64
N LEU A 113 1.26 14.80 3.86
CA LEU A 113 0.53 15.57 2.88
C LEU A 113 0.73 17.07 3.13
N ASN A 114 1.19 17.79 2.11
CA ASN A 114 1.29 19.24 2.17
C ASN A 114 -0.11 19.85 2.35
N GLY A 115 -0.30 20.65 3.38
CA GLY A 115 -1.61 21.22 3.74
C GLY A 115 -2.16 20.69 5.07
N GLN A 116 -1.62 19.58 5.59
CA GLN A 116 -2.02 19.02 6.88
C GLN A 116 -1.06 19.40 8.00
N PRO A 117 -1.58 19.71 9.20
CA PRO A 117 -0.73 19.97 10.35
C PRO A 117 -0.09 18.66 10.83
N SER A 118 1.22 18.55 10.68
CA SER A 118 2.01 17.49 11.32
C SER A 118 3.17 18.08 12.12
N ARG A 119 3.53 17.40 13.21
CA ARG A 119 4.73 17.71 14.01
C ARG A 119 6.00 17.48 13.19
N TYR A 120 5.98 16.48 12.32
CA TYR A 120 7.10 16.08 11.48
C TYR A 120 6.88 16.54 10.04
N LYS A 121 7.97 16.78 9.31
CA LYS A 121 7.93 17.24 7.92
C LYS A 121 8.80 16.31 7.07
N ASN A 122 8.47 16.19 5.78
CA ASN A 122 9.21 15.37 4.82
C ASN A 122 9.33 13.89 5.20
N VAL A 123 8.32 13.35 5.88
CA VAL A 123 8.19 11.92 6.16
C VAL A 123 7.61 11.24 4.93
N ASP A 124 8.27 10.19 4.47
CA ASP A 124 7.79 9.29 3.43
C ASP A 124 8.40 7.89 3.67
N ILE A 125 7.69 7.11 4.47
CA ILE A 125 8.12 5.81 4.97
C ILE A 125 7.14 4.76 4.47
N VAL A 126 7.67 3.67 3.92
CA VAL A 126 6.88 2.49 3.57
C VAL A 126 7.18 1.37 4.55
N VAL A 127 6.16 0.86 5.22
CA VAL A 127 6.30 -0.26 6.15
C VAL A 127 5.78 -1.53 5.47
N VAL A 128 6.67 -2.49 5.26
CA VAL A 128 6.40 -3.82 4.70
C VAL A 128 6.42 -4.84 5.83
N ILE A 129 5.26 -5.44 6.09
CA ILE A 129 4.99 -6.31 7.23
C ILE A 129 4.74 -7.71 6.72
N GLU A 130 5.45 -8.68 7.28
CA GLU A 130 5.14 -10.10 7.12
C GLU A 130 3.77 -10.39 7.77
N ASN A 131 2.84 -10.94 6.99
CA ASN A 131 1.44 -11.09 7.36
C ASN A 131 0.99 -12.56 7.39
N THR A 132 1.92 -13.52 7.19
CA THR A 132 1.64 -14.96 7.09
C THR A 132 1.57 -15.60 8.48
N LYS A 133 0.53 -15.27 9.25
CA LYS A 133 0.07 -15.98 10.47
C LYS A 133 1.15 -16.48 11.46
N GLY A 134 2.35 -15.89 11.47
CA GLY A 134 3.36 -16.28 12.42
C GLY A 134 2.89 -16.06 13.86
N GLU A 135 2.09 -15.01 14.08
CA GLU A 135 1.80 -14.49 15.42
C GLU A 135 0.35 -14.51 15.90
N TYR A 136 -0.59 -14.82 15.00
CA TYR A 136 -2.00 -14.96 15.34
C TYR A 136 -2.50 -16.41 15.26
N ALA A 137 -1.57 -17.36 15.12
CA ALA A 137 -1.83 -18.80 15.10
C ALA A 137 -1.27 -19.52 16.34
N GLY A 138 -0.92 -18.76 17.39
CA GLY A 138 -0.37 -19.29 18.62
C GLY A 138 -1.36 -20.24 19.28
N ARG A 139 -0.85 -21.37 19.79
CA ARG A 139 -1.62 -22.22 20.68
C ARG A 139 -1.21 -21.87 22.10
N GLU A 140 -2.18 -21.38 22.86
CA GLU A 140 -2.02 -21.09 24.27
C GLU A 140 -2.58 -22.26 25.07
N HIS A 141 -1.83 -22.69 26.07
CA HIS A 141 -2.32 -23.65 27.04
C HIS A 141 -1.81 -23.29 28.43
N GLU A 142 -2.66 -23.56 29.42
CA GLU A 142 -2.27 -23.50 30.82
C GLU A 142 -1.52 -24.78 31.17
N VAL A 143 -0.25 -24.65 31.55
CA VAL A 143 0.61 -25.80 31.90
C VAL A 143 0.25 -26.31 33.30
N VAL A 144 0.09 -25.36 34.22
CA VAL A 144 -0.40 -25.54 35.60
C VAL A 144 -1.22 -24.29 35.97
N PRO A 145 -2.11 -24.36 36.98
CA PRO A 145 -2.90 -23.21 37.40
C PRO A 145 -2.04 -21.95 37.60
N GLY A 146 -2.29 -20.91 36.81
CA GLY A 146 -1.57 -19.64 36.81
C GLY A 146 -0.34 -19.55 35.89
N VAL A 147 -0.03 -20.58 35.08
CA VAL A 147 1.10 -20.58 34.14
C VAL A 147 0.60 -20.84 32.71
N ILE A 148 0.55 -19.78 31.91
CA ILE A 148 0.18 -19.84 30.49
C ILE A 148 1.43 -19.93 29.64
N GLN A 149 1.49 -20.96 28.80
CA GLN A 149 2.50 -21.09 27.76
C GLN A 149 1.85 -20.79 26.41
N SER A 150 2.50 -19.90 25.64
CA SER A 150 2.17 -19.66 24.24
C SER A 150 3.29 -20.21 23.37
N PHE A 151 2.97 -21.18 22.52
CA PHE A 151 3.88 -21.67 21.50
C PHE A 151 3.43 -21.18 20.12
N GLN A 152 4.40 -20.66 19.38
CA GLN A 152 4.12 -19.93 18.17
C GLN A 152 5.27 -20.02 17.16
N VAL A 153 4.92 -20.29 15.91
CA VAL A 153 5.87 -20.27 14.80
C VAL A 153 5.93 -18.86 14.25
N THR A 154 6.82 -18.03 14.77
CA THR A 154 6.91 -16.62 14.38
C THR A 154 7.51 -16.42 12.98
N MET A 155 8.39 -17.33 12.53
CA MET A 155 9.13 -17.16 11.28
C MET A 155 9.52 -18.50 10.65
N THR A 156 9.55 -18.56 9.32
CA THR A 156 10.16 -19.65 8.55
C THR A 156 11.07 -19.07 7.46
N LYS A 157 11.94 -19.91 6.87
CA LYS A 157 12.90 -19.46 5.84
C LYS A 157 12.15 -18.94 4.64
N PHE A 158 11.18 -19.74 4.25
CA PHE A 158 10.31 -19.48 3.13
C PHE A 158 9.51 -18.19 3.28
N TRP A 159 8.96 -17.90 4.47
CA TRP A 159 8.28 -16.62 4.71
C TRP A 159 9.26 -15.44 4.70
N SER A 160 10.42 -15.59 5.35
CA SER A 160 11.47 -14.57 5.38
C SER A 160 11.98 -14.21 3.98
N ASP A 161 12.26 -15.23 3.15
CA ASP A 161 12.74 -15.05 1.79
C ASP A 161 11.72 -14.35 0.91
N ARG A 162 10.43 -14.69 1.06
CA ARG A 162 9.34 -14.06 0.30
C ARG A 162 9.17 -12.60 0.66
N ILE A 163 9.10 -12.27 1.95
CA ILE A 163 8.88 -10.89 2.38
C ILE A 163 10.10 -10.02 2.08
N ALA A 164 11.32 -10.56 2.24
CA ALA A 164 12.55 -9.86 1.86
C ALA A 164 12.57 -9.57 0.34
N LYS A 165 12.32 -10.59 -0.50
CA LYS A 165 12.23 -10.39 -1.96
C LYS A 165 11.18 -9.34 -2.32
N TYR A 166 10.00 -9.41 -1.71
CA TYR A 166 8.94 -8.45 -1.94
C TYR A 166 9.34 -7.02 -1.56
N ALA A 167 9.98 -6.82 -0.39
CA ALA A 167 10.40 -5.49 0.06
C ALA A 167 11.46 -4.86 -0.88
N PHE A 168 12.46 -5.65 -1.31
CA PHE A 168 13.49 -5.17 -2.24
C PHE A 168 12.95 -4.94 -3.65
N GLU A 169 12.04 -5.78 -4.13
CA GLU A 169 11.40 -5.60 -5.43
C GLU A 169 10.49 -4.37 -5.44
N TYR A 170 9.69 -4.18 -4.38
CA TYR A 170 8.90 -2.97 -4.18
C TYR A 170 9.78 -1.73 -4.15
N ALA A 171 10.90 -1.77 -3.42
CA ALA A 171 11.84 -0.67 -3.35
C ALA A 171 12.41 -0.32 -4.73
N ARG A 172 12.79 -1.34 -5.51
CA ARG A 172 13.29 -1.15 -6.89
C ARG A 172 12.23 -0.53 -7.81
N LEU A 173 11.02 -1.08 -7.81
CA LEU A 173 9.93 -0.62 -8.69
C LEU A 173 9.44 0.79 -8.32
N SER A 174 9.52 1.14 -7.04
CA SER A 174 9.09 2.45 -6.52
C SER A 174 10.24 3.47 -6.45
N ASN A 175 11.41 3.17 -7.03
CA ASN A 175 12.62 4.02 -7.00
C ASN A 175 13.08 4.43 -5.58
N ARG A 176 12.85 3.56 -4.61
CA ARG A 176 13.32 3.71 -3.22
C ARG A 176 14.77 3.30 -3.14
N LYS A 177 15.53 3.96 -2.26
CA LYS A 177 16.99 3.83 -2.20
C LYS A 177 17.48 3.01 -1.03
N LYS A 178 16.64 2.84 0.00
CA LYS A 178 17.06 2.17 1.23
C LYS A 178 15.99 1.24 1.79
N VAL A 179 16.42 0.04 2.18
CA VAL A 179 15.62 -0.96 2.89
C VAL A 179 16.26 -1.20 4.25
N THR A 180 15.48 -1.02 5.32
CA THR A 180 15.91 -1.24 6.70
C THR A 180 15.14 -2.44 7.27
N ALA A 181 15.85 -3.51 7.64
CA ALA A 181 15.27 -4.65 8.35
C ALA A 181 15.20 -4.37 9.85
N VAL A 182 14.01 -4.55 10.44
CA VAL A 182 13.79 -4.38 11.87
C VAL A 182 13.69 -5.72 12.56
N HIS A 183 14.37 -5.86 13.68
CA HIS A 183 14.54 -7.12 14.41
C HIS A 183 14.65 -6.88 15.92
N SER A 184 14.52 -7.93 16.74
CA SER A 184 14.78 -7.89 18.19
C SER A 184 16.11 -8.58 18.52
N LYS A 185 17.19 -8.16 17.86
CA LYS A 185 18.54 -8.62 18.23
C LYS A 185 18.99 -7.85 19.47
N GLY A 186 18.84 -8.50 20.61
CA GLY A 186 19.46 -8.10 21.87
C GLY A 186 20.80 -8.80 22.07
N LYS A 187 21.25 -8.90 23.33
CA LYS A 187 22.43 -9.68 23.74
C LYS A 187 22.21 -11.21 23.66
N ASP A 188 20.96 -11.64 23.80
CA ASP A 188 20.56 -13.06 23.70
C ASP A 188 19.86 -13.27 22.34
N GLU A 189 20.55 -13.92 21.40
CA GLU A 189 20.04 -14.12 20.04
C GLU A 189 18.78 -14.99 20.04
N LYS A 190 17.65 -14.42 19.62
CA LYS A 190 16.46 -15.18 19.25
C LYS A 190 16.69 -15.74 17.85
N LEU A 191 16.77 -17.07 17.74
CA LEU A 191 17.01 -17.80 16.49
C LEU A 191 16.10 -17.36 15.33
N ALA A 192 14.85 -17.00 15.63
CA ALA A 192 13.88 -16.55 14.63
C ALA A 192 14.29 -15.25 13.92
N ASP A 193 14.79 -14.27 14.67
CA ASP A 193 15.19 -12.97 14.11
C ASP A 193 16.51 -13.07 13.35
N ALA A 194 17.44 -13.91 13.83
CA ALA A 194 18.68 -14.20 13.10
C ALA A 194 18.37 -14.76 11.70
N PHE A 195 17.39 -15.64 11.59
CA PHE A 195 16.98 -16.24 10.33
C PHE A 195 16.31 -15.28 9.36
N PHE A 196 15.49 -14.37 9.90
CA PHE A 196 14.90 -13.28 9.12
C PHE A 196 15.97 -12.35 8.55
N LEU A 197 16.96 -11.98 9.37
CA LEU A 197 18.07 -11.13 8.95
C LEU A 197 18.94 -11.81 7.89
N GLU A 198 19.29 -13.09 8.06
CA GLU A 198 20.04 -13.86 7.07
C GLU A 198 19.35 -13.83 5.70
N SER A 199 18.03 -14.04 5.69
CA SER A 199 17.22 -13.97 4.46
C SER A 199 17.24 -12.57 3.83
N CYS A 200 17.13 -11.52 4.64
CA CYS A 200 17.22 -10.14 4.16
C CYS A 200 18.61 -9.83 3.59
N GLN A 201 19.69 -10.27 4.24
CA GLN A 201 21.07 -10.10 3.80
C GLN A 201 21.34 -10.84 2.48
N GLU A 202 20.84 -12.07 2.32
CA GLU A 202 20.93 -12.83 1.07
C GLU A 202 20.23 -12.11 -0.07
N VAL A 203 19.02 -11.58 0.17
CA VAL A 203 18.28 -10.82 -0.83
C VAL A 203 18.96 -9.49 -1.15
N ALA A 204 19.51 -8.79 -0.16
CA ALA A 204 20.23 -7.54 -0.35
C ALA A 204 21.38 -7.68 -1.36
N LYS A 205 22.10 -8.81 -1.36
CA LYS A 205 23.17 -9.10 -2.33
C LYS A 205 22.69 -9.12 -3.79
N MET A 206 21.41 -9.44 -4.02
CA MET A 206 20.81 -9.43 -5.36
C MET A 206 20.42 -8.02 -5.83
N TYR A 207 20.38 -7.03 -4.93
CA TYR A 207 19.95 -5.65 -5.21
C TYR A 207 21.01 -4.62 -4.76
N PRO A 208 22.20 -4.60 -5.39
CA PRO A 208 23.32 -3.75 -4.95
C PRO A 208 23.05 -2.24 -5.07
N SER A 209 22.02 -1.84 -5.84
CA SER A 209 21.61 -0.43 -5.96
C SER A 209 20.83 0.08 -4.75
N ILE A 210 20.37 -0.81 -3.86
CA ILE A 210 19.56 -0.46 -2.69
C ILE A 210 20.42 -0.61 -1.45
N THR A 211 20.52 0.45 -0.65
CA THR A 211 21.23 0.41 0.63
C THR A 211 20.46 -0.44 1.63
N TYR A 212 21.13 -1.43 2.23
CA TYR A 212 20.56 -2.29 3.24
C TYR A 212 21.08 -1.96 4.64
N ASN A 213 20.17 -1.75 5.59
CA ASN A 213 20.48 -1.48 6.99
C ASN A 213 19.70 -2.42 7.92
N GLU A 214 20.23 -2.63 9.12
CA GLU A 214 19.58 -3.40 10.19
C GLU A 214 19.43 -2.53 11.44
N ILE A 215 18.29 -2.62 12.12
CA ILE A 215 18.05 -1.86 13.35
C ILE A 215 17.21 -2.66 14.35
N GLY A 216 17.61 -2.62 15.61
CA GLY A 216 16.83 -3.18 16.70
C GLY A 216 15.51 -2.42 16.91
N ILE A 217 14.40 -3.13 17.17
CA ILE A 217 13.06 -2.56 17.32
C ILE A 217 12.99 -1.37 18.28
N ASN A 218 13.63 -1.47 19.46
CA ASN A 218 13.63 -0.38 20.44
C ASN A 218 14.30 0.89 19.88
N ASN A 219 15.44 0.72 19.19
CA ASN A 219 16.14 1.83 18.56
C ASN A 219 15.35 2.36 17.35
N CYS A 220 14.66 1.50 16.60
CA CYS A 220 13.79 1.91 15.51
C CYS A 220 12.66 2.81 16.01
N CYS A 221 11.96 2.43 17.08
CA CYS A 221 10.91 3.25 17.68
C CYS A 221 11.44 4.61 18.16
N LEU A 222 12.62 4.64 18.79
CA LEU A 222 13.25 5.89 19.22
C LEU A 222 13.59 6.78 18.01
N GLN A 223 14.25 6.22 17.01
CA GLN A 223 14.67 6.93 15.80
C GLN A 223 13.49 7.42 14.95
N LEU A 224 12.37 6.69 14.94
CA LEU A 224 11.14 7.13 14.27
C LEU A 224 10.61 8.42 14.91
N VAL A 225 10.62 8.52 16.24
CA VAL A 225 10.11 9.71 16.95
C VAL A 225 11.12 10.86 16.93
N GLU A 226 12.42 10.59 16.84
CA GLU A 226 13.46 11.62 16.79
C GLU A 226 13.69 12.19 15.38
N LYS A 227 13.89 11.31 14.38
CA LYS A 227 14.30 11.65 13.01
C LYS A 227 13.68 10.65 12.02
N PRO A 228 12.37 10.75 11.74
CA PRO A 228 11.69 9.81 10.85
C PRO A 228 12.17 9.89 9.39
N GLU A 229 12.71 11.02 8.96
CA GLU A 229 13.15 11.27 7.57
C GLU A 229 14.33 10.38 7.16
N GLN A 230 14.99 9.73 8.13
CA GLN A 230 16.04 8.77 7.85
C GLN A 230 15.48 7.45 7.30
N PHE A 231 14.21 7.11 7.49
CA PHE A 231 13.66 5.85 7.01
C PHE A 231 13.08 6.00 5.60
N ASP A 232 13.16 4.92 4.82
CA ASP A 232 12.63 4.88 3.45
C ASP A 232 11.69 3.67 3.33
N VAL A 233 12.22 2.46 3.13
CA VAL A 233 11.46 1.21 3.26
C VAL A 233 11.88 0.49 4.53
N ILE A 234 10.91 0.11 5.36
CA ILE A 234 11.10 -0.71 6.57
C ILE A 234 10.51 -2.09 6.29
N VAL A 235 11.29 -3.15 6.48
CA VAL A 235 10.82 -4.54 6.40
C VAL A 235 10.89 -5.20 7.77
N THR A 236 9.83 -5.92 8.14
CA THR A 236 9.68 -6.46 9.49
C THR A 236 8.76 -7.67 9.55
N SER A 237 8.90 -8.47 10.61
CA SER A 237 7.91 -9.48 11.00
C SER A 237 6.59 -8.86 11.44
N ASN A 238 5.57 -9.70 11.64
CA ASN A 238 4.22 -9.30 12.04
C ASN A 238 4.21 -8.51 13.37
N LEU A 239 4.97 -8.95 14.39
CA LEU A 239 4.89 -8.41 15.77
C LEU A 239 5.22 -6.95 15.81
N TYR A 240 6.35 -6.66 15.19
CA TYR A 240 6.92 -5.33 15.20
C TYR A 240 6.26 -4.47 14.12
N GLY A 241 5.80 -5.08 13.02
CA GLY A 241 5.20 -4.37 11.91
C GLY A 241 3.96 -3.58 12.26
N ASN A 242 3.03 -4.15 13.03
CA ASN A 242 1.83 -3.41 13.43
C ASN A 242 2.16 -2.23 14.35
N ILE A 243 3.13 -2.39 15.26
CA ILE A 243 3.59 -1.32 16.15
C ILE A 243 4.25 -0.21 15.35
N ILE A 244 5.22 -0.55 14.49
CA ILE A 244 5.95 0.40 13.65
C ILE A 244 5.01 1.12 12.70
N ALA A 245 4.08 0.41 12.05
CA ALA A 245 3.12 1.01 11.14
C ALA A 245 2.23 2.03 11.87
N ASN A 246 1.69 1.70 13.05
CA ASN A 246 0.88 2.64 13.81
C ASN A 246 1.68 3.88 14.25
N ILE A 247 2.94 3.71 14.64
CA ILE A 247 3.83 4.83 14.98
C ILE A 247 4.12 5.69 13.74
N ALA A 248 4.44 5.07 12.60
CA ALA A 248 4.71 5.77 11.34
C ALA A 248 3.48 6.53 10.82
N VAL A 249 2.28 5.95 10.93
CA VAL A 249 1.01 6.62 10.64
C VAL A 249 0.83 7.85 11.55
N GLY A 250 1.06 7.70 12.86
CA GLY A 250 0.99 8.81 13.81
C GLY A 250 1.95 9.95 13.47
N ILE A 251 3.20 9.61 13.12
CA ILE A 251 4.26 10.56 12.73
C ILE A 251 3.93 11.29 11.42
N ALA A 252 3.36 10.58 10.44
CA ALA A 252 2.99 11.15 9.15
C ALA A 252 1.86 12.21 9.25
N GLY A 253 1.23 12.36 10.42
CA GLY A 253 0.19 13.35 10.70
C GLY A 253 -1.22 12.77 10.80
N ALA A 254 -1.36 11.46 10.65
CA ALA A 254 -2.66 10.78 10.63
C ALA A 254 -3.27 10.56 12.02
N GLY A 255 -2.48 10.68 13.10
CA GLY A 255 -2.86 10.24 14.44
C GLY A 255 -3.90 11.10 15.19
N ASN A 256 -4.09 12.37 14.82
CA ASN A 256 -4.98 13.28 15.59
C ASN A 256 -6.23 13.75 14.81
N ASN A 257 -6.23 13.65 13.48
CA ASN A 257 -7.31 14.19 12.63
C ASN A 257 -8.08 13.13 11.82
N GLY A 258 -7.90 11.84 12.14
CA GLY A 258 -8.68 10.78 11.51
C GLY A 258 -8.32 10.51 10.04
N GLU A 259 -7.08 10.79 9.69
CA GLU A 259 -6.59 10.55 8.33
C GLU A 259 -6.01 9.15 8.25
N ILE A 260 -6.58 8.36 7.35
CA ILE A 260 -6.23 6.96 7.20
C ILE A 260 -5.10 6.90 6.15
N MET A 261 -4.06 6.13 6.39
CA MET A 261 -2.97 5.98 5.42
C MET A 261 -3.34 4.89 4.40
N PRO A 262 -2.92 5.01 3.14
CA PRO A 262 -3.17 3.98 2.14
C PRO A 262 -2.35 2.72 2.42
N GLY A 263 -2.95 1.58 2.15
CA GLY A 263 -2.27 0.30 2.29
C GLY A 263 -2.84 -0.80 1.41
N GLY A 264 -2.25 -1.97 1.57
CA GLY A 264 -2.70 -3.16 0.87
C GLY A 264 -2.07 -4.43 1.42
N SER A 265 -2.74 -5.53 1.17
CA SER A 265 -2.27 -6.89 1.43
C SER A 265 -2.01 -7.59 0.10
N PHE A 266 -0.83 -8.17 -0.05
CA PHE A 266 -0.32 -8.74 -1.28
C PHE A 266 0.07 -10.19 -1.05
N GLY A 267 -0.39 -11.05 -1.95
CA GLY A 267 0.02 -12.44 -2.06
C GLY A 267 0.76 -12.70 -3.36
N SER A 268 1.00 -13.98 -3.65
CA SER A 268 1.70 -14.37 -4.90
C SER A 268 0.84 -14.12 -6.14
N GLU A 269 -0.49 -14.26 -6.01
CA GLU A 269 -1.44 -14.10 -7.12
C GLU A 269 -2.49 -13.01 -6.90
N TYR A 270 -2.71 -12.60 -5.65
CA TYR A 270 -3.85 -11.78 -5.25
C TYR A 270 -3.36 -10.48 -4.60
N ALA A 271 -4.06 -9.38 -4.85
CA ALA A 271 -3.81 -8.10 -4.19
C ALA A 271 -5.13 -7.50 -3.67
N ILE A 272 -5.13 -7.12 -2.39
CA ILE A 272 -6.25 -6.43 -1.74
C ILE A 272 -5.78 -5.05 -1.30
N PHE A 273 -6.37 -4.01 -1.83
CA PHE A 273 -6.09 -2.63 -1.46
C PHE A 273 -7.10 -2.17 -0.40
N GLU A 274 -6.59 -1.59 0.69
CA GLU A 274 -7.42 -1.19 1.81
C GLU A 274 -6.83 -0.01 2.56
N GLN A 275 -7.70 0.77 3.17
CA GLN A 275 -7.30 1.85 4.07
C GLN A 275 -6.79 1.29 5.41
N VAL A 276 -5.74 1.88 6.01
CA VAL A 276 -5.11 1.39 7.26
C VAL A 276 -5.48 2.27 8.46
N GLY A 277 -6.45 1.84 9.27
CA GLY A 277 -6.87 2.54 10.51
C GLY A 277 -8.32 2.24 10.93
N PRO A 278 -8.76 2.62 12.14
CA PRO A 278 -10.12 2.31 12.62
C PRO A 278 -11.21 2.95 11.75
N VAL A 279 -12.27 2.19 11.43
CA VAL A 279 -13.33 2.59 10.48
C VAL A 279 -14.43 3.44 11.15
N GLU A 280 -14.48 3.44 12.48
CA GLU A 280 -15.70 3.78 13.23
C GLU A 280 -16.11 5.26 13.23
N ASN A 281 -15.29 6.19 12.71
CA ASN A 281 -15.61 7.64 12.76
C ASN A 281 -15.24 8.45 11.50
N HIS A 282 -14.87 7.82 10.38
CA HIS A 282 -14.21 8.55 9.29
C HIS A 282 -15.10 8.71 8.05
N LYS A 283 -15.54 9.96 7.80
CA LYS A 283 -16.15 10.40 6.52
C LYS A 283 -15.10 10.75 5.45
N ASN A 284 -13.81 10.61 5.74
CA ASN A 284 -12.74 11.06 4.85
C ASN A 284 -12.34 9.96 3.84
N PRO A 285 -12.58 10.13 2.53
CA PRO A 285 -12.28 9.12 1.51
C PRO A 285 -10.82 9.12 1.06
N VAL A 286 -10.00 10.08 1.51
CA VAL A 286 -8.61 10.30 1.03
C VAL A 286 -7.77 9.03 1.06
N ALA A 287 -7.82 8.28 2.15
CA ALA A 287 -7.05 7.05 2.33
C ALA A 287 -7.41 5.94 1.32
N LEU A 288 -8.71 5.78 1.09
CA LEU A 288 -9.22 4.78 0.17
C LEU A 288 -8.94 5.19 -1.28
N LEU A 289 -8.99 6.50 -1.58
CA LEU A 289 -8.57 7.03 -2.88
C LEU A 289 -7.07 6.84 -3.13
N PHE A 290 -6.20 7.09 -2.14
CA PHE A 290 -4.77 6.75 -2.26
C PHE A 290 -4.52 5.23 -2.34
N SER A 291 -5.31 4.40 -1.66
CA SER A 291 -5.25 2.95 -1.83
C SER A 291 -5.66 2.55 -3.26
N SER A 292 -6.59 3.30 -3.85
CA SER A 292 -6.99 3.13 -5.25
C SER A 292 -5.90 3.58 -6.22
N VAL A 293 -5.10 4.62 -5.89
CA VAL A 293 -3.88 4.94 -6.64
C VAL A 293 -2.90 3.76 -6.64
N MET A 294 -2.69 3.13 -5.49
CA MET A 294 -1.84 1.93 -5.40
C MET A 294 -2.40 0.79 -6.26
N MET A 295 -3.72 0.61 -6.28
CA MET A 295 -4.40 -0.37 -7.13
C MET A 295 -4.19 -0.07 -8.62
N LEU A 296 -4.36 1.18 -9.06
CA LEU A 296 -4.15 1.57 -10.45
C LEU A 296 -2.71 1.33 -10.91
N ARG A 297 -1.72 1.59 -10.04
CA ARG A 297 -0.32 1.24 -10.32
C ARG A 297 -0.11 -0.26 -10.47
N HIS A 298 -0.73 -1.06 -9.60
CA HIS A 298 -0.70 -2.51 -9.68
C HIS A 298 -1.37 -3.05 -10.96
N LEU A 299 -2.42 -2.40 -11.43
CA LEU A 299 -3.10 -2.72 -12.70
C LEU A 299 -2.34 -2.24 -13.95
N LEU A 300 -1.13 -1.68 -13.79
CA LEU A 300 -0.33 -1.12 -14.89
C LEU A 300 -1.02 0.08 -15.58
N LEU A 301 -1.74 0.88 -14.81
CA LEU A 301 -2.39 2.13 -15.23
C LEU A 301 -1.73 3.36 -14.57
N PRO A 302 -0.42 3.60 -14.78
CA PRO A 302 0.32 4.65 -14.07
C PRO A 302 -0.19 6.06 -14.40
N LEU A 303 -0.62 6.32 -15.64
CA LEU A 303 -1.14 7.63 -16.04
C LEU A 303 -2.38 8.04 -15.23
N PHE A 304 -3.31 7.10 -15.03
CA PHE A 304 -4.49 7.33 -14.21
C PHE A 304 -4.11 7.47 -12.73
N ALA A 305 -3.18 6.62 -12.25
CA ALA A 305 -2.69 6.71 -10.88
C ALA A 305 -2.04 8.06 -10.57
N ASP A 306 -1.16 8.56 -11.45
CA ASP A 306 -0.42 9.80 -11.27
C ASP A 306 -1.36 11.02 -11.37
N ARG A 307 -2.37 10.97 -12.24
CA ARG A 307 -3.40 12.01 -12.35
C ARG A 307 -4.22 12.09 -11.05
N LEU A 308 -4.70 10.95 -10.54
CA LEU A 308 -5.45 10.90 -9.28
C LEU A 308 -4.59 11.34 -8.09
N GLU A 309 -3.34 10.86 -7.99
CA GLU A 309 -2.42 11.25 -6.93
C GLU A 309 -2.16 12.76 -6.92
N THR A 310 -1.91 13.35 -8.09
CA THR A 310 -1.66 14.78 -8.24
C THR A 310 -2.89 15.59 -7.85
N ALA A 311 -4.08 15.20 -8.30
CA ALA A 311 -5.34 15.86 -7.97
C ALA A 311 -5.59 15.84 -6.45
N MET A 312 -5.38 14.70 -5.80
CA MET A 312 -5.50 14.59 -4.34
C MET A 312 -4.48 15.44 -3.60
N LYS A 313 -3.20 15.44 -4.00
CA LYS A 313 -2.17 16.28 -3.39
C LYS A 313 -2.51 17.77 -3.49
N ARG A 314 -3.05 18.21 -4.63
CA ARG A 314 -3.54 19.59 -4.82
C ARG A 314 -4.71 19.89 -3.89
N ALA A 315 -5.74 19.05 -3.89
CA ALA A 315 -6.93 19.26 -3.08
C ALA A 315 -6.62 19.33 -1.56
N VAL A 316 -5.68 18.51 -1.09
CA VAL A 316 -5.19 18.57 0.30
C VAL A 316 -4.38 19.85 0.56
N SER A 317 -3.54 20.28 -0.37
CA SER A 317 -2.76 21.51 -0.23
C SER A 317 -3.61 22.79 -0.17
N GLU A 318 -4.79 22.76 -0.79
CA GLU A 318 -5.79 23.84 -0.72
C GLU A 318 -6.60 23.84 0.59
N GLY A 319 -6.38 22.86 1.48
CA GLY A 319 -7.12 22.71 2.73
C GLY A 319 -8.57 22.23 2.55
N LYS A 320 -8.93 21.75 1.36
CA LYS A 320 -10.26 21.24 1.01
C LYS A 320 -10.44 19.75 1.36
N CYS A 321 -9.39 19.09 1.81
CA CYS A 321 -9.41 17.67 2.19
C CYS A 321 -8.59 17.45 3.48
N GLY A 322 -9.02 16.52 4.33
CA GLY A 322 -8.28 16.13 5.55
C GLY A 322 -8.70 16.85 6.85
N ASN A 323 -9.63 17.80 6.78
CA ASN A 323 -10.12 18.48 7.97
C ASN A 323 -11.38 17.78 8.52
N SER A 324 -11.57 17.80 9.85
CA SER A 324 -12.76 17.22 10.51
C SER A 324 -14.10 17.81 10.05
N ASN A 325 -14.06 18.95 9.36
CA ASN A 325 -15.23 19.73 8.97
C ASN A 325 -15.63 19.52 7.50
N THR A 326 -14.80 18.88 6.66
CA THR A 326 -15.11 18.67 5.24
C THR A 326 -15.93 17.41 5.04
N THR A 327 -16.98 17.48 4.22
CA THR A 327 -17.81 16.31 3.91
C THR A 327 -17.14 15.42 2.85
N THR A 328 -17.56 14.15 2.77
CA THR A 328 -17.07 13.21 1.76
C THR A 328 -17.30 13.75 0.34
N GLN A 329 -18.44 14.38 0.10
CA GLN A 329 -18.79 14.92 -1.21
C GLN A 329 -17.94 16.12 -1.60
N GLU A 330 -17.68 17.03 -0.66
CA GLU A 330 -16.78 18.17 -0.89
C GLU A 330 -15.37 17.72 -1.27
N VAL A 331 -14.88 16.63 -0.64
CA VAL A 331 -13.59 16.03 -1.00
C VAL A 331 -13.63 15.46 -2.42
N VAL A 332 -14.70 14.74 -2.80
CA VAL A 332 -14.85 14.18 -4.15
C VAL A 332 -14.89 15.29 -5.20
N GLU A 333 -15.72 16.31 -5.01
CA GLU A 333 -15.83 17.45 -5.91
C GLU A 333 -14.50 18.20 -6.04
N ALA A 334 -13.79 18.43 -4.94
CA ALA A 334 -12.48 19.08 -4.95
C ALA A 334 -11.43 18.25 -5.69
N VAL A 335 -11.48 16.93 -5.55
CA VAL A 335 -10.57 16.01 -6.26
C VAL A 335 -10.90 16.01 -7.75
N ILE A 336 -12.16 15.87 -8.14
CA ILE A 336 -12.61 15.92 -9.55
C ILE A 336 -12.24 17.26 -10.20
N ALA A 337 -12.47 18.38 -9.51
CA ALA A 337 -12.12 19.71 -10.02
C ALA A 337 -10.60 19.90 -10.25
N ASN A 338 -9.75 19.12 -9.58
CA ASN A 338 -8.30 19.18 -9.71
C ASN A 338 -7.73 18.16 -10.72
N MET A 339 -8.58 17.38 -11.40
CA MET A 339 -8.19 16.42 -12.44
C MET A 339 -8.01 17.09 -13.80
N ASP A 340 -7.09 18.04 -13.92
CA ASP A 340 -6.67 18.58 -15.22
C ASP A 340 -5.46 17.85 -15.78
#